data_AF-A0A6A6FSG0-F1
#
_entry.id   AF-A0A6A6FSG0-F1
#
_cell.length_a   1.000
_cell.length_b   1.000
_cell.length_c   1.000
_cell.angle_alpha   90.00
_cell.angle_beta   90.00
_cell.angle_gamma   90.00
#
_symmetry.space_group_name_H-M   'P 1'
#
loop_
_entity.id
_entity.type
_entity.pdbx_description
1 polymer ?
#
loop_
_entity_poly.entity_id
_entity_poly.type
_entity_poly.pdbx_seq_one_letter_code
_entity_poly.pdbx_strand_id
1 'polypeptide(L)'
;MKKALYKPAAFFRGLLFPLVGSGTCTLREARIIASVLQRVSIPVLHSATALYRLCEIAADQMSHDVESAGACNIFIRTLLEKKYALPYRVVDALVFHFLRFRQIQDLGGDDVSMEGTMQGFPGKKGAGDPKLPVLWHQSLLAFAQRYKNEITEDQREALLDLLLVRGHKQIGPEVRRELLEGRGRGVVADETMADGGDDTMMDA
;
A
#
# COMPACT_ATOMS: atom_id res chain seq x y z
N MET A 1 9.59 -19.55 -17.86
CA MET A 1 9.57 -18.53 -16.77
C MET A 1 10.01 -19.06 -15.40
N LYS A 2 9.44 -20.15 -14.84
CA LYS A 2 9.79 -20.61 -13.48
C LYS A 2 11.31 -20.82 -13.23
N LYS A 3 12.04 -21.37 -14.20
CA LYS A 3 13.49 -21.57 -14.10
C LYS A 3 14.32 -20.27 -14.11
N ALA A 4 13.78 -19.17 -14.65
CA ALA A 4 14.47 -17.88 -14.66
C ALA A 4 14.52 -17.24 -13.26
N LEU A 5 13.60 -17.63 -12.36
CA LEU A 5 13.52 -17.12 -10.99
C LEU A 5 14.51 -17.79 -10.01
N TYR A 6 15.28 -18.80 -10.44
CA TYR A 6 16.38 -19.35 -9.63
C TYR A 6 17.51 -18.33 -9.40
N LYS A 7 17.62 -17.31 -10.26
CA LYS A 7 18.49 -16.14 -10.06
C LYS A 7 17.63 -14.88 -9.96
N PRO A 8 17.06 -14.58 -8.77
CA PRO A 8 16.09 -13.50 -8.62
C PRO A 8 16.65 -12.14 -9.00
N ALA A 9 17.92 -11.86 -8.68
CA ALA A 9 18.58 -10.61 -9.08
C ALA A 9 18.60 -10.38 -10.60
N ALA A 10 18.86 -11.44 -11.38
CA ALA A 10 18.87 -11.37 -12.84
C ALA A 10 17.46 -11.23 -13.42
N PHE A 11 16.48 -11.90 -12.81
CA PHE A 11 15.09 -11.78 -13.20
C PHE A 11 14.55 -10.34 -13.01
N PHE A 12 14.78 -9.76 -11.83
CA PHE A 12 14.28 -8.41 -11.55
C PHE A 12 14.96 -7.35 -12.42
N ARG A 13 16.30 -7.37 -12.51
CA ARG A 13 17.05 -6.38 -13.28
C ARG A 13 16.95 -6.57 -14.79
N GLY A 14 16.90 -7.82 -15.26
CA GLY A 14 16.94 -8.15 -16.69
C GLY A 14 15.57 -8.27 -17.36
N LEU A 15 14.52 -8.55 -16.59
CA LEU A 15 13.17 -8.74 -17.14
C LEU A 15 12.15 -7.78 -16.52
N LEU A 16 12.01 -7.76 -15.19
CA LEU A 16 10.90 -7.05 -14.56
C LEU A 16 11.04 -5.53 -14.66
N PHE A 17 12.17 -4.95 -14.24
CA PHE A 17 12.34 -3.49 -14.23
C PHE A 17 12.34 -2.87 -15.65
N PRO A 18 13.01 -3.45 -16.67
CA PRO A 18 12.94 -2.92 -18.02
C PRO A 18 11.52 -2.96 -18.59
N LEU A 19 10.76 -4.02 -18.31
CA LEU A 19 9.39 -4.18 -18.79
C LEU A 19 8.45 -3.15 -18.17
N VAL A 20 8.58 -2.91 -16.87
CA VAL A 20 7.71 -1.96 -16.14
C VAL A 20 8.16 -0.51 -16.41
N GLY A 21 9.46 -0.27 -16.54
CA GLY A 21 10.02 1.05 -16.81
C GLY A 21 9.86 1.53 -18.26
N SER A 22 9.65 0.62 -19.22
CA SER A 22 9.41 1.01 -20.62
C SER A 22 8.02 1.61 -20.86
N GLY A 23 7.09 1.50 -19.90
CA GLY A 23 5.70 1.97 -20.04
C GLY A 23 4.84 1.16 -21.01
N THR A 24 5.39 0.14 -21.66
CA THR A 24 4.68 -0.72 -22.63
C THR A 24 4.01 -1.93 -21.98
N CYS A 25 4.11 -2.09 -20.65
CA CYS A 25 3.59 -3.26 -19.96
C CYS A 25 2.07 -3.24 -19.87
N THR A 26 1.42 -4.17 -20.57
CA THR A 26 -0.04 -4.28 -20.52
C THR A 26 -0.51 -4.98 -19.24
N LEU A 27 -1.76 -4.72 -18.82
CA LEU A 27 -2.38 -5.40 -17.68
C LEU A 27 -2.42 -6.93 -17.85
N ARG A 28 -2.48 -7.44 -19.08
CA ARG A 28 -2.48 -8.89 -19.37
C ARG A 28 -1.11 -9.51 -19.12
N GLU A 29 -0.05 -8.89 -19.61
CA GLU A 29 1.33 -9.34 -19.39
C GLU A 29 1.69 -9.29 -17.90
N ALA A 30 1.32 -8.20 -17.23
CA ALA A 30 1.52 -8.05 -15.80
C ALA A 30 0.87 -9.19 -15.01
N ARG A 31 -0.37 -9.57 -15.32
CA ARG A 31 -1.07 -10.71 -14.68
C ARG A 31 -0.36 -12.04 -14.91
N ILE A 32 0.13 -12.30 -16.12
CA ILE A 32 0.82 -13.55 -16.45
C ILE A 32 2.11 -13.66 -15.62
N ILE A 33 2.93 -12.61 -15.62
CA ILE A 33 4.21 -12.59 -14.89
C ILE A 33 3.97 -12.64 -13.38
N ALA A 34 2.98 -11.90 -12.87
CA ALA A 34 2.56 -11.95 -11.48
C ALA A 34 2.16 -13.37 -11.04
N SER A 35 1.42 -14.11 -11.88
CA SER A 35 1.04 -15.49 -11.56
C SER A 35 2.24 -16.44 -11.42
N VAL A 36 3.38 -16.13 -12.05
CA VAL A 36 4.62 -16.90 -11.88
C VAL A 36 5.31 -16.50 -10.58
N LEU A 37 5.41 -15.19 -10.30
CA LEU A 37 5.97 -14.66 -9.05
C LEU A 37 5.22 -15.19 -7.83
N GLN A 38 3.89 -15.29 -7.89
CA GLN A 38 3.06 -15.82 -6.81
C GLN A 38 3.41 -17.27 -6.46
N ARG A 39 3.83 -18.09 -7.44
CA ARG A 39 4.10 -19.53 -7.24
C ARG A 39 5.53 -19.86 -6.84
N VAL A 40 6.48 -18.96 -7.08
CA VAL A 40 7.91 -19.21 -6.80
C VAL A 40 8.31 -18.55 -5.48
N SER A 41 9.11 -19.24 -4.67
CA SER A 41 9.71 -18.66 -3.46
C SER A 41 10.89 -17.76 -3.84
N ILE A 42 10.94 -16.56 -3.28
CA ILE A 42 11.95 -15.53 -3.60
C ILE A 42 12.60 -15.10 -2.28
N PRO A 43 13.94 -14.97 -2.21
CA PRO A 43 14.59 -14.48 -1.00
C PRO A 43 14.12 -13.07 -0.63
N VAL A 44 13.89 -12.85 0.67
CA VAL A 44 13.30 -11.62 1.23
C VAL A 44 14.03 -10.35 0.78
N LEU A 45 15.36 -10.34 0.79
CA LEU A 45 16.15 -9.16 0.43
C LEU A 45 15.96 -8.74 -1.04
N HIS A 46 15.81 -9.71 -1.95
CA HIS A 46 15.55 -9.44 -3.36
C HIS A 46 14.12 -8.96 -3.57
N SER A 47 13.15 -9.48 -2.81
CA SER A 47 11.76 -9.00 -2.85
C SER A 47 11.62 -7.59 -2.29
N ALA A 48 12.32 -7.27 -1.20
CA ALA A 48 12.33 -5.93 -0.61
C ALA A 48 12.89 -4.87 -1.57
N THR A 49 14.04 -5.16 -2.19
CA THR A 49 14.63 -4.27 -3.20
C THR A 49 13.76 -4.16 -4.45
N ALA A 50 13.11 -5.25 -4.89
CA ALA A 50 12.17 -5.21 -6.00
C ALA A 50 10.93 -4.36 -5.71
N LEU A 51 10.36 -4.48 -4.51
CA LEU A 51 9.23 -3.65 -4.08
C LEU A 51 9.60 -2.16 -4.07
N TYR A 52 10.74 -1.81 -3.46
CA TYR A 52 11.21 -0.43 -3.42
C TYR A 52 11.38 0.17 -4.82
N ARG A 53 12.04 -0.56 -5.73
CA ARG A 53 12.21 -0.12 -7.13
C ARG A 53 10.90 -0.03 -7.90
N LEU A 54 9.96 -0.95 -7.68
CA LEU A 54 8.64 -0.87 -8.30
C LEU A 54 7.86 0.36 -7.83
N CYS A 55 7.97 0.74 -6.55
CA CYS A 55 7.36 1.97 -6.04
C CYS A 55 7.98 3.23 -6.64
N GLU A 56 9.31 3.26 -6.85
CA GLU A 56 9.98 4.37 -7.55
C GLU A 56 9.53 4.47 -9.02
N ILE A 57 9.58 3.36 -9.77
CA ILE A 57 9.15 3.35 -11.18
C ILE A 57 7.66 3.71 -11.29
N ALA A 58 6.82 3.22 -10.38
CA ALA A 58 5.41 3.58 -10.38
C ALA A 58 5.20 5.08 -10.12
N ALA A 59 6.05 5.72 -9.30
CA ALA A 59 6.02 7.16 -9.10
C ALA A 59 6.33 7.92 -10.40
N ASP A 60 7.37 7.51 -11.12
CA ASP A 60 7.79 8.13 -12.38
C ASP A 60 6.75 7.92 -13.50
N GLN A 61 6.11 6.74 -13.55
CA GLN A 61 5.12 6.43 -14.58
C GLN A 61 3.79 7.13 -14.34
N MET A 62 3.43 7.41 -13.08
CA MET A 62 2.16 8.02 -12.71
C MET A 62 2.02 9.49 -13.15
N SER A 63 3.14 10.17 -13.46
CA SER A 63 3.13 11.49 -14.11
C SER A 63 2.94 11.43 -15.63
N HIS A 64 3.17 10.27 -16.27
CA HIS A 64 3.11 10.12 -17.72
C HIS A 64 1.87 9.38 -18.21
N ASP A 65 1.53 8.26 -17.57
CA ASP A 65 0.39 7.42 -17.94
C ASP A 65 -0.18 6.66 -16.73
N VAL A 66 -1.48 6.85 -16.49
CA VAL A 66 -2.22 6.20 -15.38
C VAL A 66 -2.42 4.70 -15.67
N GLU A 67 -2.46 4.29 -16.94
CA GLU A 67 -2.65 2.88 -17.30
C GLU A 67 -1.40 2.03 -17.02
N SER A 68 -0.21 2.55 -17.33
CA SER A 68 1.10 1.99 -16.95
C SER A 68 1.24 1.79 -15.42
N ALA A 69 0.74 2.74 -14.62
CA ALA A 69 0.72 2.60 -13.16
C ALA A 69 -0.15 1.41 -12.68
N GLY A 70 -1.17 1.03 -13.46
CA GLY A 70 -2.00 -0.16 -13.20
C GLY A 70 -1.22 -1.47 -13.24
N ALA A 71 -0.26 -1.61 -14.17
CA ALA A 71 0.59 -2.78 -14.29
C ALA A 71 1.53 -2.94 -13.08
N CYS A 72 2.13 -1.83 -12.61
CA CYS A 72 2.96 -1.79 -11.41
C CYS A 72 2.21 -2.28 -10.16
N ASN A 73 0.96 -1.83 -9.99
CA ASN A 73 0.12 -2.19 -8.85
C ASN A 73 -0.15 -3.70 -8.75
N ILE A 74 -0.22 -4.42 -9.88
CA ILE A 74 -0.36 -5.90 -9.88
C ILE A 74 0.88 -6.56 -9.26
N PHE A 75 2.07 -6.08 -9.60
CA PHE A 75 3.32 -6.62 -9.06
C PHE A 75 3.49 -6.30 -7.57
N ILE A 76 3.19 -5.05 -7.16
CA ILE A 76 3.21 -4.64 -5.76
C ILE A 76 2.29 -5.54 -4.93
N ARG A 77 1.03 -5.73 -5.37
CA ARG A 77 0.08 -6.64 -4.70
C ARG A 77 0.64 -8.04 -4.53
N THR A 78 1.17 -8.60 -5.61
CA THR A 78 1.67 -9.99 -5.65
C THR A 78 2.86 -10.18 -4.71
N LEU A 79 3.73 -9.18 -4.58
CA LEU A 79 4.85 -9.21 -3.66
C LEU A 79 4.42 -8.97 -2.20
N LEU A 80 3.39 -8.15 -1.95
CA LEU A 80 2.81 -7.99 -0.61
C LEU A 80 2.14 -9.28 -0.10
N GLU A 81 1.45 -10.01 -0.99
CA GLU A 81 0.83 -11.31 -0.66
C GLU A 81 1.84 -12.39 -0.24
N LYS A 82 3.14 -12.19 -0.48
CA LYS A 82 4.19 -13.11 0.00
C LYS A 82 4.47 -13.01 1.50
N LYS A 83 3.98 -11.97 2.18
CA LYS A 83 4.05 -11.81 3.65
C LYS A 83 5.49 -11.90 4.18
N TYR A 84 6.45 -11.28 3.50
CA TYR A 84 7.83 -11.22 3.96
C TYR A 84 8.03 -10.12 5.01
N ALA A 85 9.05 -10.26 5.85
CA ALA A 85 9.50 -9.16 6.71
C ALA A 85 10.19 -8.10 5.84
N LEU A 86 9.59 -6.92 5.73
CA LEU A 86 10.13 -5.83 4.91
C LEU A 86 10.95 -4.86 5.77
N PRO A 87 12.09 -4.34 5.27
CA PRO A 87 12.79 -3.24 5.92
C PRO A 87 11.91 -1.99 5.98
N TYR A 88 12.02 -1.20 7.05
CA TYR A 88 11.22 0.02 7.26
C TYR A 88 11.24 0.98 6.07
N ARG A 89 12.41 1.16 5.42
CA ARG A 89 12.51 2.00 4.22
C ARG A 89 11.57 1.59 3.08
N VAL A 90 11.29 0.28 2.94
CA VAL A 90 10.38 -0.24 1.92
C VAL A 90 8.93 -0.02 2.33
N VAL A 91 8.62 -0.14 3.62
CA VAL A 91 7.30 0.17 4.18
C VAL A 91 6.98 1.65 3.97
N ASP A 92 7.92 2.55 4.29
CA ASP A 92 7.77 3.99 4.06
C ASP A 92 7.50 4.30 2.58
N ALA A 93 8.29 3.69 1.67
CA ALA A 93 8.10 3.85 0.23
C ALA A 93 6.72 3.36 -0.25
N LEU A 94 6.19 2.28 0.33
CA LEU A 94 4.84 1.78 0.05
C LEU A 94 3.77 2.75 0.54
N VAL A 95 3.92 3.33 1.74
CA VAL A 95 2.99 4.34 2.25
C VAL A 95 2.99 5.55 1.32
N PHE A 96 4.16 6.07 0.92
CA PHE A 96 4.25 7.17 -0.05
C PHE A 96 3.59 6.83 -1.39
N HIS A 97 3.75 5.59 -1.88
CA HIS A 97 3.07 5.13 -3.09
C HIS A 97 1.55 5.20 -2.96
N PHE A 98 0.97 4.77 -1.84
CA PHE A 98 -0.48 4.86 -1.61
C PHE A 98 -0.96 6.30 -1.46
N LEU A 99 -0.24 7.13 -0.71
CA LEU A 99 -0.60 8.55 -0.49
C LEU A 99 -0.55 9.38 -1.78
N ARG A 100 0.26 9.00 -2.77
CA ARG A 100 0.29 9.67 -4.08
C ARG A 100 -1.05 9.62 -4.83
N PHE A 101 -1.85 8.58 -4.62
CA PHE A 101 -3.20 8.49 -5.20
C PHE A 101 -4.18 9.51 -4.60
N ARG A 102 -3.81 10.19 -3.50
CA ARG A 102 -4.53 11.37 -2.99
C ARG A 102 -4.36 12.57 -3.92
N GLN A 103 -3.12 12.88 -4.33
CA GLN A 103 -2.77 14.06 -5.13
C GLN A 103 -3.34 14.05 -6.55
N ILE A 104 -3.56 12.86 -7.15
CA ILE A 104 -4.23 12.75 -8.46
C ILE A 104 -5.64 13.40 -8.43
N GLN A 105 -6.28 13.48 -7.27
CA GLN A 105 -7.58 14.11 -7.13
C GLN A 105 -7.50 15.64 -7.09
N ASP A 106 -6.50 16.20 -6.41
CA ASP A 106 -6.30 17.66 -6.33
C ASP A 106 -5.94 18.27 -7.70
N LEU A 107 -5.26 17.51 -8.56
CA LEU A 107 -4.95 17.94 -9.94
C LEU A 107 -6.13 17.81 -10.91
N GLY A 108 -7.19 17.08 -10.51
CA GLY A 108 -8.39 16.86 -11.33
C GLY A 108 -9.62 17.64 -10.87
N GLY A 109 -9.50 18.47 -9.82
CA GLY A 109 -10.59 19.22 -9.22
C GLY A 109 -10.26 20.71 -9.11
N ASP A 110 -11.01 21.52 -9.85
CA ASP A 110 -11.13 22.98 -9.74
C ASP A 110 -9.88 23.84 -10.00
N ASP A 111 -9.73 24.21 -11.27
CA ASP A 111 -9.39 25.59 -11.62
C ASP A 111 -10.64 26.46 -11.32
N VAL A 112 -10.74 26.96 -10.09
CA VAL A 112 -11.73 28.00 -9.73
C VAL A 112 -10.99 29.12 -9.01
N SER A 113 -10.90 30.23 -9.73
CA SER A 113 -10.52 31.56 -9.27
C SER A 113 -11.18 31.91 -7.93
N MET A 114 -10.36 32.32 -6.97
CA MET A 114 -10.75 32.69 -5.61
C MET A 114 -11.33 34.11 -5.57
N GLU A 115 -12.66 34.25 -5.51
CA GLU A 115 -13.30 35.41 -4.89
C GLU A 115 -14.66 35.02 -4.28
N GLY A 116 -14.83 35.22 -2.97
CA GLY A 116 -16.15 35.29 -2.33
C GLY A 116 -16.57 34.15 -1.38
N THR A 117 -16.41 34.43 -0.08
CA THR A 117 -17.38 34.22 1.01
C THR A 117 -17.90 32.80 1.36
N MET A 118 -17.64 32.46 2.62
CA MET A 118 -18.08 31.34 3.46
C MET A 118 -19.58 30.93 3.35
N GLN A 119 -19.89 29.68 3.00
CA GLN A 119 -20.97 28.85 3.61
C GLN A 119 -21.09 27.42 3.01
N GLY A 120 -21.11 26.42 3.90
CA GLY A 120 -21.97 25.22 3.78
C GLY A 120 -21.61 24.15 2.75
N PHE A 121 -21.17 22.97 3.23
CA PHE A 121 -21.23 21.71 2.49
C PHE A 121 -22.64 21.48 1.94
N PRO A 122 -22.76 21.08 0.67
CA PRO A 122 -22.95 19.67 0.39
C PRO A 122 -21.97 19.17 -0.68
N GLY A 123 -21.27 18.08 -0.37
CA GLY A 123 -20.37 17.39 -1.29
C GLY A 123 -21.10 16.93 -2.55
N LYS A 124 -21.05 17.77 -3.58
CA LYS A 124 -21.48 17.46 -4.93
C LYS A 124 -20.42 16.51 -5.50
N LYS A 125 -20.71 15.20 -5.47
CA LYS A 125 -19.94 14.16 -6.17
C LYS A 125 -19.94 14.48 -7.66
N GLY A 126 -18.93 15.23 -8.10
CA GLY A 126 -18.64 15.46 -9.50
C GLY A 126 -18.37 14.12 -10.19
N ALA A 127 -19.12 13.89 -11.26
CA ALA A 127 -18.96 12.77 -12.17
C ALA A 127 -17.63 12.91 -12.91
N GLY A 128 -16.55 12.43 -12.29
CA GLY A 128 -15.20 12.55 -12.82
C GLY A 128 -14.13 11.89 -11.97
N ASP A 129 -14.46 11.39 -10.78
CA ASP A 129 -13.53 10.58 -9.98
C ASP A 129 -13.10 9.34 -10.77
N PRO A 130 -11.83 9.22 -11.20
CA PRO A 130 -11.33 7.96 -11.73
C PRO A 130 -11.42 6.97 -10.56
N LYS A 131 -12.48 6.14 -10.57
CA LYS A 131 -12.68 5.11 -9.55
C LYS A 131 -11.42 4.28 -9.53
N LEU A 132 -10.69 4.35 -8.41
CA LEU A 132 -9.47 3.58 -8.24
C LEU A 132 -9.79 2.10 -8.51
N PRO A 133 -8.94 1.39 -9.26
CA PRO A 133 -9.17 -0.02 -9.52
C PRO A 133 -9.35 -0.79 -8.21
N VAL A 134 -10.29 -1.74 -8.18
CA VAL A 134 -10.50 -2.62 -7.01
C VAL A 134 -9.19 -3.27 -6.55
N LEU A 135 -8.30 -3.55 -7.51
CA LEU A 135 -6.95 -4.06 -7.26
C LEU A 135 -6.16 -3.19 -6.29
N TRP A 136 -6.27 -1.86 -6.39
CA TRP A 136 -5.57 -0.93 -5.50
C TRP A 136 -6.08 -1.06 -4.06
N HIS A 137 -7.41 -1.10 -3.87
CA HIS A 137 -8.01 -1.31 -2.54
C HIS A 137 -7.63 -2.67 -1.95
N GLN A 138 -7.55 -3.71 -2.79
CA GLN A 138 -7.09 -5.03 -2.37
C GLN A 138 -5.61 -5.03 -1.97
N SER A 139 -4.75 -4.31 -2.69
CA SER A 139 -3.34 -4.13 -2.32
C SER A 139 -3.20 -3.40 -0.98
N LEU A 140 -3.99 -2.34 -0.77
CA LEU A 140 -4.00 -1.60 0.49
C LEU A 140 -4.49 -2.46 1.65
N LEU A 141 -5.51 -3.31 1.44
CA LEU A 141 -5.95 -4.27 2.45
C LEU A 141 -4.86 -5.29 2.80
N ALA A 142 -4.19 -5.85 1.79
CA ALA A 142 -3.08 -6.78 2.02
C ALA A 142 -1.93 -6.12 2.79
N PHE A 143 -1.67 -4.83 2.53
CA PHE A 143 -0.71 -4.03 3.29
C PHE A 143 -1.16 -3.86 4.75
N ALA A 144 -2.39 -3.39 4.99
CA ALA A 144 -2.92 -3.16 6.33
C ALA A 144 -2.95 -4.46 7.17
N GLN A 145 -3.38 -5.58 6.60
CA GLN A 145 -3.46 -6.87 7.30
C GLN A 145 -2.10 -7.43 7.77
N ARG A 146 -0.97 -6.90 7.29
CA ARG A 146 0.36 -7.46 7.56
C ARG A 146 1.38 -6.48 8.08
N TYR A 147 1.32 -5.23 7.65
CA TYR A 147 2.27 -4.20 8.04
C TYR A 147 1.63 -3.14 8.95
N LYS A 148 0.45 -3.41 9.55
CA LYS A 148 -0.23 -2.49 10.48
C LYS A 148 0.59 -2.07 11.71
N ASN A 149 1.58 -2.88 12.10
CA ASN A 149 2.48 -2.63 13.22
C ASN A 149 3.85 -2.03 12.80
N GLU A 150 4.10 -1.95 11.49
CA GLU A 150 5.39 -1.50 10.94
C GLU A 150 5.33 -0.02 10.49
N ILE A 151 4.18 0.64 10.64
CA ILE A 151 3.92 2.04 10.26
C ILE A 151 3.90 2.98 11.47
N THR A 152 4.24 4.25 11.25
CA THR A 152 4.10 5.30 12.28
C THR A 152 2.65 5.76 12.43
N GLU A 153 2.34 6.47 13.52
CA GLU A 153 1.00 7.03 13.75
C GLU A 153 0.65 8.07 12.68
N ASP A 154 1.54 9.01 12.36
CA ASP A 154 1.35 9.99 11.29
C ASP A 154 1.04 9.33 9.93
N GLN A 155 1.74 8.25 9.60
CA GLN A 155 1.50 7.48 8.37
C GLN A 155 0.13 6.80 8.40
N ARG A 156 -0.29 6.29 9.56
CA ARG A 156 -1.60 5.66 9.75
C ARG A 156 -2.72 6.68 9.57
N GLU A 157 -2.60 7.86 10.17
CA GLU A 157 -3.56 8.95 10.01
C GLU A 157 -3.68 9.37 8.55
N ALA A 158 -2.56 9.57 7.86
CA ALA A 158 -2.55 9.91 6.43
C ALA A 158 -3.26 8.84 5.57
N LEU A 159 -3.12 7.54 5.90
CA LEU A 159 -3.82 6.45 5.21
C LEU A 159 -5.32 6.40 5.55
N LEU A 160 -5.70 6.77 6.77
CA LEU A 160 -7.11 6.88 7.18
C LEU A 160 -7.80 8.04 6.45
N ASP A 161 -7.13 9.19 6.33
CA ASP A 161 -7.61 10.33 5.52
C ASP A 161 -7.81 9.93 4.06
N LEU A 162 -6.87 9.16 3.50
CA LEU A 162 -6.99 8.63 2.15
C LEU A 162 -8.23 7.72 1.99
N LEU A 163 -8.57 6.90 2.99
CA LEU A 163 -9.76 6.06 2.99
C LEU A 163 -11.07 6.85 3.10
N LEU A 164 -11.06 8.02 3.76
CA LEU A 164 -12.23 8.89 3.82
C LEU A 164 -12.57 9.45 2.43
N VAL A 165 -11.55 9.83 1.66
CA VAL A 165 -11.72 10.41 0.33
C VAL A 165 -12.00 9.34 -0.73
N ARG A 166 -11.27 8.20 -0.67
CA ARG A 166 -11.29 7.16 -1.72
C ARG A 166 -11.80 5.80 -1.22
N GLY A 167 -12.64 5.75 -0.19
CA GLY A 167 -13.10 4.49 0.41
C GLY A 167 -13.96 3.61 -0.50
N HIS A 168 -13.59 2.33 -0.66
CA HIS A 168 -14.45 1.33 -1.30
C HIS A 168 -15.51 0.82 -0.32
N LYS A 169 -16.77 0.67 -0.74
CA LYS A 169 -17.90 0.32 0.13
C LYS A 169 -17.71 -0.96 0.96
N GLN A 170 -17.08 -1.98 0.38
CA GLN A 170 -16.86 -3.28 1.04
C GLN A 170 -15.45 -3.46 1.61
N ILE A 171 -14.44 -2.80 1.03
CA ILE A 171 -13.03 -3.03 1.40
C ILE A 171 -12.56 -1.93 2.36
N GLY A 172 -13.01 -0.69 2.19
CA GLY A 172 -12.64 0.44 3.03
C GLY A 172 -12.88 0.20 4.54
N PRO A 173 -14.03 -0.35 4.96
CA PRO A 173 -14.27 -0.68 6.37
C PRO A 173 -13.27 -1.70 6.93
N GLU A 174 -12.92 -2.72 6.14
CA GLU A 174 -11.93 -3.73 6.53
C GLU A 174 -10.53 -3.13 6.67
N VAL A 175 -10.11 -2.27 5.73
CA VAL A 175 -8.81 -1.57 5.83
C VAL A 175 -8.79 -0.67 7.05
N ARG A 176 -9.86 0.09 7.31
CA ARG A 176 -9.96 0.95 8.49
C ARG A 176 -9.87 0.14 9.78
N ARG A 177 -10.56 -1.00 9.87
CA ARG A 177 -10.48 -1.88 11.04
C ARG A 177 -9.05 -2.35 11.29
N GLU A 178 -8.39 -2.87 10.26
CA GLU A 178 -7.00 -3.35 10.37
C GLU A 178 -6.01 -2.24 10.71
N LEU A 179 -6.19 -1.03 10.16
CA LEU A 179 -5.35 0.12 10.51
C LEU A 179 -5.61 0.61 11.93
N LEU A 180 -6.83 0.56 12.46
CA LEU A 180 -7.09 0.94 13.85
C LEU A 180 -6.61 -0.11 14.86
N GLU A 181 -6.61 -1.39 14.48
CA GLU A 181 -6.06 -2.47 15.31
C GLU A 181 -4.53 -2.45 15.38
N GLY A 182 -3.86 -1.83 14.41
CA GLY A 182 -2.41 -1.74 14.37
C GLY A 182 -1.85 -0.78 15.42
N ARG A 183 -0.72 -1.14 16.02
CA ARG A 183 -0.01 -0.27 16.96
C ARG A 183 1.09 0.52 16.23
N GLY A 184 1.39 1.72 16.69
CA GLY A 184 2.51 2.51 16.18
C GLY A 184 3.83 1.73 16.31
N ARG A 185 4.69 1.88 15.29
CA ARG A 185 6.04 1.30 15.30
C ARG A 185 6.77 1.60 16.62
N GLY A 186 7.24 0.55 17.30
CA GLY A 186 8.05 0.67 18.52
C GLY A 186 7.26 0.84 19.82
N VAL A 187 5.93 0.79 19.80
CA VAL A 187 5.12 0.73 21.02
C VAL A 187 5.22 -0.70 21.58
N VAL A 188 6.04 -0.86 22.62
CA VAL A 188 6.12 -2.09 23.42
C VAL A 188 4.71 -2.38 23.93
N ALA A 189 4.26 -3.63 23.82
CA ALA A 189 3.03 -4.01 24.49
C ALA A 189 3.19 -3.67 25.96
N ASP A 190 2.35 -2.79 26.49
CA ASP A 190 2.15 -2.72 27.93
C ASP A 190 1.71 -4.13 28.30
N GLU A 191 2.62 -4.88 28.93
CA GLU A 191 2.26 -6.13 29.57
C GLU A 191 1.12 -5.73 30.49
N THR A 192 -0.09 -6.23 30.18
CA THR A 192 -1.23 -6.12 31.07
C THR A 192 -0.71 -6.37 32.47
N MET A 193 -0.70 -5.32 33.30
CA MET A 193 -0.35 -5.44 34.70
C MET A 193 -1.27 -6.53 35.25
N ALA A 194 -0.72 -7.73 35.37
CA ALA A 194 -1.32 -8.79 36.12
C ALA A 194 -1.31 -8.25 37.53
N ASP A 195 -2.45 -7.70 37.93
CA ASP A 195 -2.85 -7.47 39.31
C ASP A 195 -2.82 -8.84 39.99
N GLY A 196 -1.61 -9.28 40.30
CA GLY A 196 -1.30 -10.54 40.95
C GLY A 196 -1.65 -10.36 42.41
N GLY A 197 -2.88 -10.73 42.74
CA GLY A 197 -3.39 -10.74 44.10
C GLY A 197 -2.39 -11.35 45.07
N ASP A 198 -1.92 -10.52 46.00
CA ASP A 198 -1.22 -10.96 47.21
C ASP A 198 -2.22 -10.93 48.38
N ASP A 199 -3.14 -11.89 48.35
CA ASP A 199 -3.99 -12.26 49.50
C ASP A 199 -3.25 -13.36 50.27
N THR A 200 -2.22 -13.00 51.02
CA THR A 200 -1.65 -13.87 52.06
C THR A 200 -2.19 -13.46 53.43
N MET A 201 -3.34 -14.07 53.77
CA MET A 201 -3.85 -14.21 55.14
C MET A 201 -2.76 -14.85 56.01
N MET A 202 -2.21 -14.08 56.97
CA MET A 202 -1.55 -14.66 58.14
C MET A 202 -2.53 -14.57 59.31
N ASP A 203 -3.12 -15.72 59.63
CA ASP A 203 -3.81 -15.99 60.88
C ASP A 203 -2.85 -15.74 62.07
N ALA A 204 -3.36 -15.09 63.12
CA ALA A 204 -2.72 -14.92 64.42
C ALA A 204 -3.60 -15.48 65.54
#